data_AF-A0A5C8LTA3-F1
#
_entry.id   AF-A0A5C8LTA3-F1
#
_cell.length_a   1.000
_cell.length_b   1.000
_cell.length_c   1.000
_cell.angle_alpha   90.00
_cell.angle_beta   90.00
_cell.angle_gamma   90.00
#
_symmetry.space_group_name_H-M   'P 1'
#
loop_
_entity.id
_entity.type
_entity.pdbx_description
1 polymer ?
#
loop_
_entity_poly.entity_id
_entity_poly.type
_entity_poly.pdbx_seq_one_letter_code
_entity_poly.pdbx_strand_id
1 'polypeptide(L)'
;MSGETSFHLQKLVEQFEIKVADRITTSLQKTLAQRNKASQTKADEDYLTIKEVCLLFKISRSQIINLRKKHKDFPVIKIGNCVRYKRKQLEKFFEANYSNK
;
A
#
# COMPACT_ATOMS: atom_id res chain seq x y z
N MET A 1 -37.99 -46.68 5.70
CA MET A 1 -36.89 -46.31 6.61
C MET A 1 -35.73 -45.56 5.92
N SER A 2 -35.91 -44.88 4.77
CA SER A 2 -34.80 -44.30 3.99
C SER A 2 -34.65 -42.77 4.06
N GLY A 3 -35.63 -42.06 4.65
CA GLY A 3 -35.67 -40.59 4.61
C GLY A 3 -34.83 -39.90 5.68
N GLU A 4 -34.78 -40.45 6.89
CA GLU A 4 -34.06 -39.84 8.03
C GLU A 4 -32.55 -39.84 7.83
N THR A 5 -31.99 -40.96 7.33
CA THR A 5 -30.55 -41.07 7.06
C THR A 5 -30.11 -40.10 5.96
N SER A 6 -30.92 -39.93 4.92
CA SER A 6 -30.67 -38.96 3.84
C SER A 6 -30.66 -37.53 4.37
N PHE A 7 -31.63 -37.17 5.22
CA PHE A 7 -31.70 -35.84 5.82
C PHE A 7 -30.49 -35.54 6.71
N HIS A 8 -30.06 -36.49 7.54
CA HIS A 8 -28.89 -36.32 8.39
C HIS A 8 -27.59 -36.19 7.59
N LEU A 9 -27.45 -36.93 6.49
CA LEU A 9 -26.30 -36.82 5.59
C LEU A 9 -26.26 -35.46 4.90
N GLN A 10 -27.40 -34.98 4.40
CA GLN A 10 -27.48 -33.66 3.77
C GLN A 10 -27.10 -32.55 4.75
N LYS A 11 -27.64 -32.60 5.98
CA LYS A 11 -27.29 -31.65 7.04
C LYS A 11 -25.81 -31.69 7.41
N LEU A 12 -25.19 -32.88 7.38
CA LEU A 12 -23.77 -33.04 7.63
C LEU A 12 -22.91 -32.42 6.52
N VAL A 13 -23.32 -32.58 5.25
CA VAL A 13 -22.65 -31.95 4.10
C VAL A 13 -22.76 -30.43 4.17
N GLU A 14 -23.95 -29.89 4.43
CA GLU A 14 -24.16 -28.43 4.59
C GLU A 14 -23.26 -27.84 5.68
N GLN A 15 -23.17 -28.51 6.84
CA GLN A 15 -22.29 -28.07 7.92
C GLN A 15 -20.80 -28.15 7.56
N PHE A 16 -20.43 -29.13 6.75
CA PHE A 16 -19.06 -29.26 6.25
C PHE A 16 -18.70 -28.12 5.29
N GLU A 17 -19.58 -27.81 4.34
CA GLU A 17 -19.39 -26.72 3.39
C GLU A 17 -19.21 -25.36 4.09
N ILE A 18 -20.04 -25.08 5.09
CA ILE A 18 -19.93 -23.87 5.92
C ILE A 18 -18.56 -23.82 6.61
N LYS A 19 -18.12 -24.91 7.24
CA LYS A 19 -16.82 -24.97 7.92
C LYS A 19 -15.64 -24.80 6.96
N VAL A 20 -15.74 -25.32 5.75
CA VAL A 20 -14.70 -25.15 4.72
C VAL A 20 -14.65 -23.70 4.26
N ALA A 21 -15.80 -23.09 3.97
CA ALA A 21 -15.90 -21.68 3.59
C ALA A 21 -15.32 -20.76 4.68
N ASP A 22 -15.64 -21.00 5.95
CA ASP A 22 -15.13 -20.24 7.09
C ASP A 22 -13.61 -20.35 7.23
N ARG A 23 -13.05 -21.56 7.06
CA ARG A 23 -11.59 -21.76 7.10
C ARG A 23 -10.88 -21.04 5.97
N ILE A 24 -11.42 -21.11 4.76
CA ILE A 24 -10.85 -20.44 3.58
C ILE A 24 -10.86 -18.93 3.79
N THR A 25 -12.02 -18.35 4.14
CA THR A 25 -12.16 -16.91 4.36
C THR A 25 -11.25 -16.41 5.48
N THR A 26 -11.21 -17.11 6.62
CA THR A 26 -10.32 -16.76 7.74
C THR A 26 -8.84 -16.79 7.33
N SER A 27 -8.41 -17.82 6.59
CA SER A 27 -7.03 -17.95 6.11
C SER A 27 -6.64 -16.84 5.14
N LEU A 28 -7.54 -16.51 4.21
CA LEU A 28 -7.35 -15.42 3.25
C LEU A 28 -7.29 -14.07 3.96
N GLN A 29 -8.20 -13.79 4.90
CA GLN A 29 -8.18 -12.56 5.70
C GLN A 29 -6.87 -12.41 6.47
N LYS A 30 -6.40 -13.49 7.12
CA LYS A 30 -5.12 -13.48 7.84
C LYS A 30 -3.94 -13.21 6.90
N THR A 31 -3.90 -13.87 5.74
CA THR A 31 -2.83 -13.71 4.76
C THR A 31 -2.82 -12.30 4.17
N LEU A 32 -3.98 -11.74 3.85
CA LEU A 32 -4.13 -10.37 3.36
C LEU A 32 -3.74 -9.34 4.44
N ALA A 33 -4.16 -9.55 5.68
CA ALA A 33 -3.78 -8.69 6.80
C ALA A 33 -2.26 -8.73 7.05
N GLN A 34 -1.62 -9.90 6.97
CA GLN A 34 -0.17 -10.03 7.06
C GLN A 34 0.54 -9.32 5.91
N ARG A 35 0.06 -9.45 4.67
CA ARG A 35 0.60 -8.73 3.51
C ARG A 35 0.46 -7.21 3.65
N ASN A 36 -0.69 -6.74 4.13
CA ASN A 36 -0.93 -5.32 4.37
C ASN A 36 -0.04 -4.81 5.50
N LYS A 37 0.11 -5.56 6.60
CA LYS A 37 1.06 -5.25 7.67
C LYS A 37 2.51 -5.24 7.18
N ALA A 38 2.95 -6.20 6.37
CA ALA A 38 4.30 -6.21 5.78
C ALA A 38 4.52 -5.03 4.79
N SER A 39 3.45 -4.54 4.17
CA SER A 39 3.48 -3.33 3.35
C SER A 39 3.54 -2.05 4.20
N GLN A 40 2.94 -2.08 5.40
CA GLN A 40 2.94 -0.97 6.37
C GLN A 40 4.20 -0.94 7.26
N THR A 41 4.82 -2.08 7.58
CA THR A 41 6.08 -2.17 8.32
C THR A 41 7.30 -1.83 7.46
N LYS A 42 7.11 -1.49 6.19
CA LYS A 42 8.02 -0.57 5.49
C LYS A 42 7.84 0.85 6.05
N ALA A 43 8.05 1.00 7.35
CA ALA A 43 8.50 2.20 8.01
C ALA A 43 9.93 2.60 7.56
N ASP A 44 10.28 2.26 6.31
CA ASP A 44 11.31 2.86 5.47
C ASP A 44 10.67 4.01 4.64
N GLU A 45 9.63 4.63 5.23
CA GLU A 45 8.83 5.78 4.76
C GLU A 45 9.64 7.04 4.48
N ASP A 46 10.96 6.97 4.57
CA ASP A 46 11.81 8.11 4.31
C ASP A 46 11.97 8.38 2.82
N TYR A 47 11.90 7.40 1.91
CA TYR A 47 12.28 7.60 0.51
C TYR A 47 11.16 7.31 -0.51
N LEU A 48 10.68 8.37 -1.16
CA LEU A 48 9.67 8.32 -2.21
C LEU A 48 10.29 8.16 -3.60
N THR A 49 9.62 7.41 -4.49
CA THR A 49 9.80 7.45 -5.94
C THR A 49 9.15 8.70 -6.53
N ILE A 50 9.50 9.03 -7.76
CA ILE A 50 8.83 10.11 -8.50
C ILE A 50 7.31 9.88 -8.63
N LYS A 51 6.85 8.63 -8.76
CA LYS A 51 5.42 8.31 -8.85
C LYS A 51 4.71 8.59 -7.53
N GLU A 52 5.31 8.18 -6.41
CA GLU A 52 4.78 8.44 -5.07
C GLU A 52 4.77 9.93 -4.75
N VAL A 53 5.80 10.69 -5.14
CA VAL A 53 5.81 12.15 -5.01
C VAL A 53 4.68 12.80 -5.80
N CYS A 54 4.47 12.39 -7.06
CA CYS A 54 3.37 12.92 -7.86
C CYS A 54 2.01 12.69 -7.20
N LEU A 55 1.80 11.49 -6.63
CA LEU A 55 0.55 11.14 -5.96
C LEU A 55 0.36 11.93 -4.66
N LEU A 56 1.41 12.06 -3.85
CA LEU A 56 1.34 12.67 -2.53
C LEU A 56 1.15 14.19 -2.60
N PHE A 57 1.90 14.86 -3.49
CA PHE A 57 1.85 16.33 -3.62
C PHE A 57 0.91 16.80 -4.73
N LYS A 58 0.23 15.89 -5.43
CA LYS A 58 -0.67 16.18 -6.57
C LYS A 58 0.01 17.04 -7.65
N ILE A 59 1.30 16.80 -7.89
CA ILE A 59 2.09 17.48 -8.92
C ILE A 59 2.44 16.51 -10.05
N SER A 60 2.60 17.04 -11.25
CA SER A 60 2.97 16.25 -12.41
C SER A 60 4.47 15.92 -12.41
N ARG A 61 4.83 14.86 -13.14
CA ARG A 61 6.23 14.46 -13.30
C ARG A 61 7.08 15.56 -13.93
N SER A 62 6.53 16.31 -14.89
CA SER A 62 7.24 17.42 -15.55
C SER A 62 7.48 18.58 -14.59
N GLN A 63 6.52 18.88 -13.70
CA GLN A 63 6.70 19.88 -12.65
C GLN A 63 7.86 19.51 -11.72
N ILE A 64 7.94 18.25 -11.27
CA ILE A 64 9.08 17.77 -10.43
C ILE A 64 10.42 17.93 -11.16
N ILE A 65 10.48 17.58 -12.45
CA ILE A 65 11.71 17.72 -13.25
C ILE A 65 12.11 19.19 -13.37
N ASN A 66 11.14 20.08 -13.59
CA ASN A 66 11.38 21.52 -13.68
C ASN A 66 11.84 22.10 -12.33
N LEU A 67 11.22 21.69 -11.22
CA LEU A 67 11.64 22.08 -9.86
C LEU A 67 13.09 21.66 -9.59
N ARG A 68 13.47 20.42 -9.97
CA ARG A 68 14.84 19.93 -9.83
C ARG A 68 15.85 20.73 -10.66
N LYS A 69 15.44 21.26 -11.81
CA LYS A 69 16.30 22.12 -12.66
C LYS A 69 16.40 23.53 -12.10
N LYS A 70 15.31 24.06 -11.55
CA LYS A 70 15.19 25.44 -11.06
C LYS A 70 15.84 25.62 -9.70
N HIS A 71 15.75 24.63 -8.81
CA HIS A 71 16.23 24.71 -7.44
C HIS A 71 17.41 23.75 -7.25
N LYS A 72 18.60 24.29 -6.94
CA LYS A 72 19.79 23.49 -6.64
C LYS A 72 19.62 22.64 -5.37
N ASP A 73 18.86 23.15 -4.41
CA ASP A 73 18.64 22.50 -3.11
C ASP A 73 17.42 21.56 -3.11
N PHE A 74 16.92 21.18 -4.30
CA PHE A 74 15.81 20.25 -4.40
C PHE A 74 16.20 18.88 -3.79
N PRO A 75 15.44 18.35 -2.81
CA PRO A 75 15.88 17.21 -1.99
C PRO A 75 15.76 15.89 -2.76
N VAL A 76 16.80 15.61 -3.54
CA VAL A 76 16.91 14.43 -4.42
C VAL A 76 18.11 13.59 -4.05
N ILE A 77 17.93 12.27 -4.02
CA ILE A 77 18.98 11.31 -3.74
C ILE A 77 19.03 10.32 -4.89
N LYS A 78 20.23 10.10 -5.42
CA LYS A 78 20.49 9.06 -6.43
C LYS A 78 21.08 7.84 -5.75
N ILE A 79 20.44 6.70 -5.91
CA ILE A 79 20.92 5.40 -5.44
C ILE A 79 21.12 4.55 -6.70
N GLY A 80 22.36 4.51 -7.19
CA GLY A 80 22.67 3.99 -8.52
C GLY A 80 21.91 4.74 -9.62
N ASN A 81 21.16 4.01 -10.44
CA ASN A 81 20.31 4.57 -11.50
C ASN A 81 18.91 5.03 -11.01
N CYS A 82 18.59 4.77 -9.74
CA CYS A 82 17.29 5.11 -9.17
C CYS A 82 17.31 6.48 -8.50
N VAL A 83 16.28 7.29 -8.78
CA VAL A 83 16.05 8.57 -8.10
C VAL A 83 15.04 8.37 -6.98
N ARG A 84 15.40 8.83 -5.78
CA ARG A 84 14.59 8.79 -4.56
C ARG A 84 14.51 10.17 -3.92
N TYR A 85 13.46 10.42 -3.17
CA TYR A 85 13.20 11.71 -2.51
C TYR A 85 12.94 11.48 -1.03
N LYS A 86 13.69 12.17 -0.16
CA LYS A 86 13.43 12.08 1.27
C LYS A 86 12.12 12.79 1.60
N ARG A 87 11.10 12.09 2.11
CA ARG A 87 9.77 12.65 2.40
C ARG A 87 9.86 13.93 3.24
N LYS A 88 10.48 13.85 4.42
CA LYS A 88 10.63 15.00 5.33
C LYS A 88 11.37 16.19 4.72
N GLN A 89 12.39 15.94 3.89
CA GLN A 89 13.12 17.02 3.24
C GLN A 89 12.29 17.67 2.14
N LEU A 90 11.53 16.86 1.41
CA LEU A 90 10.65 17.30 0.34
C LEU A 90 9.45 18.09 0.89
N GLU A 91 8.85 17.64 2.00
CA GLU A 91 7.82 18.39 2.74
C GLU A 91 8.35 19.77 3.16
N LYS A 92 9.50 19.81 3.86
CA LYS A 92 10.14 21.08 4.24
C LYS A 92 10.44 21.98 3.06
N PHE A 93 10.87 21.42 1.93
CA PHE A 93 11.11 22.19 0.72
C PHE A 93 9.82 22.83 0.20
N PHE A 94 8.73 22.07 0.14
CA PHE A 94 7.44 22.60 -0.30
C PHE A 94 6.86 23.60 0.70
N GLU A 95 6.99 23.37 2.00
CA GLU A 95 6.61 24.33 3.03
C GLU A 95 7.39 25.66 2.87
N ALA A 96 8.71 25.60 2.70
CA ALA A 96 9.52 26.81 2.60
C ALA A 96 9.30 27.62 1.32
N ASN A 97 8.99 26.95 0.19
CA ASN A 97 8.90 27.61 -1.12
C ASN A 97 7.47 27.86 -1.59
N TYR A 98 6.48 27.16 -1.02
CA TYR A 98 5.09 27.16 -1.48
C TYR A 98 4.06 27.24 -0.36
N SER A 99 4.46 27.26 0.92
CA SER A 99 3.55 27.66 2.00
C SER A 99 3.41 29.17 1.98
N ASN A 100 2.42 29.65 1.23
CA ASN A 100 1.95 31.01 1.36
C ASN A 100 0.79 31.06 2.36
N LYS A 101 0.83 32.14 3.17
CA LYS A 101 -0.30 32.77 3.86
C LYS A 101 -1.57 32.81 3.01
#